data_AF-A0A2N0Z7K1-F1
#
_entry.id   AF-A0A2N0Z7K1-F1
#
_cell.length_a   1.000
_cell.length_b   1.000
_cell.length_c   1.000
_cell.angle_alpha   90.00
_cell.angle_beta   90.00
_cell.angle_gamma   90.00
#
_symmetry.space_group_name_H-M   'P 1'
#
loop_
_entity.id
_entity.type
_entity.pdbx_description
1 polymer ?
#
loop_
_entity_poly.entity_id
_entity_poly.type
_entity_poly.pdbx_seq_one_letter_code
_entity_poly.pdbx_strand_id
1 'polypeptide(L)'
;MLQRTSVVNKAKATILSFSSIFEIGDASYFQAMSRALAVQRQKKVFYGIEGSFNDYLIYSEPILLPPIEEEITCHFENLKPIIKVNNVNITGVSAASLLQIGNCRHLYAEVRIKHIRQLDAPKATSTENNMIQLEAPNEIPFDVSNVT
;
A
#
# COMPACT_ATOMS: atom_id res chain seq x y z
N MET A 1 26.73 -0.41 34.74
CA MET A 1 25.27 -0.30 34.51
C MET A 1 24.84 -1.50 33.68
N LEU A 2 23.80 -2.24 34.08
CA LEU A 2 23.39 -3.45 33.35
C LEU A 2 22.62 -3.08 32.08
N GLN A 3 23.01 -3.67 30.96
CA GLN A 3 22.33 -3.50 29.69
C GLN A 3 20.98 -4.25 29.72
N ARG A 4 19.94 -3.63 29.18
CA ARG A 4 18.61 -4.26 29.09
C ARG A 4 18.70 -5.53 28.25
N THR A 5 18.27 -6.66 28.82
CA THR A 5 18.34 -8.00 28.21
C THR A 5 16.95 -8.58 28.07
N SER A 6 16.63 -9.07 26.87
CA SER A 6 15.40 -9.80 26.58
C SER A 6 15.58 -11.27 26.88
N VAL A 7 14.77 -11.82 27.78
CA VAL A 7 14.82 -13.25 28.16
C VAL A 7 13.49 -13.89 27.82
N VAL A 8 13.47 -14.68 26.75
CA VAL A 8 12.26 -15.36 26.25
C VAL A 8 12.38 -16.86 26.51
N ASN A 9 11.39 -17.48 27.16
CA ASN A 9 11.45 -18.95 27.40
C ASN A 9 11.14 -19.76 26.14
N LYS A 10 10.14 -19.33 25.37
CA LYS A 10 9.73 -20.00 24.13
C LYS A 10 9.41 -18.96 23.06
N ALA A 11 10.00 -19.13 21.88
CA ALA A 11 9.70 -18.34 20.70
C ALA A 11 9.27 -19.29 19.57
N LYS A 12 8.11 -19.04 18.98
CA LYS A 12 7.58 -19.79 17.84
C LYS A 12 7.24 -18.79 16.73
N ALA A 13 7.87 -18.95 15.56
CA ALA A 13 7.48 -18.29 14.33
C ALA A 13 6.98 -19.37 13.37
N THR A 14 5.72 -19.27 12.94
CA THR A 14 5.10 -20.32 12.12
C THR A 14 5.43 -20.15 10.64
N ILE A 15 5.50 -18.91 10.15
CA ILE A 15 5.84 -18.58 8.76
C ILE A 15 6.90 -17.49 8.74
N LEU A 16 7.96 -17.68 7.95
CA LEU A 16 9.00 -16.68 7.64
C LEU A 16 9.12 -16.64 6.11
N SER A 17 8.79 -15.51 5.49
CA SER A 17 8.61 -15.41 4.03
C SER A 17 9.08 -14.08 3.45
N PHE A 18 9.31 -14.01 2.14
CA PHE A 18 9.66 -12.78 1.42
C PHE A 18 10.79 -11.96 2.08
N SER A 19 11.96 -12.60 2.27
CA SER A 19 13.17 -11.98 2.84
C SER A 19 13.01 -11.46 4.28
N SER A 20 12.10 -12.05 5.05
CA SER A 20 11.98 -11.78 6.47
C SER A 20 13.09 -12.43 7.30
N ILE A 21 13.45 -11.77 8.41
CA ILE A 21 14.52 -12.18 9.30
C ILE A 21 13.93 -12.46 10.69
N PHE A 22 14.33 -13.59 11.28
CA PHE A 22 14.11 -13.88 12.69
C PHE A 22 15.46 -13.90 13.40
N GLU A 23 15.69 -12.88 14.23
CA GLU A 23 16.96 -12.62 14.92
C GLU A 23 16.82 -12.83 16.43
N ILE A 24 17.78 -13.54 17.04
CA ILE A 24 17.89 -13.69 18.48
C ILE A 24 19.27 -13.17 18.89
N GLY A 25 19.28 -11.96 19.44
CA GLY A 25 20.52 -11.23 19.71
C GLY A 25 20.36 -9.73 19.46
N ASP A 26 21.47 -9.03 19.61
CA ASP A 26 21.55 -7.60 19.40
C ASP A 26 22.07 -7.29 17.99
N ALA A 27 21.46 -6.29 17.35
CA ALA A 27 21.83 -5.79 16.04
C ALA A 27 22.19 -4.30 16.14
N SER A 28 23.19 -3.89 15.37
CA SER A 28 23.55 -2.47 15.29
C SER A 28 22.76 -1.75 14.22
N TYR A 29 22.54 -2.39 13.07
CA TYR A 29 21.83 -1.82 11.93
C TYR A 29 20.88 -2.86 11.34
N PHE A 30 19.64 -2.45 11.10
CA PHE A 30 18.69 -3.18 10.30
C PHE A 30 18.13 -2.27 9.21
N GLN A 31 18.20 -2.72 7.95
CA GLN A 31 17.64 -2.03 6.81
C GLN A 31 16.69 -2.95 6.04
N ALA A 32 15.46 -2.49 5.83
CA ALA A 32 14.43 -3.21 5.10
C ALA A 32 13.81 -2.36 4.00
N MET A 33 13.58 -2.97 2.84
CA MET A 33 12.83 -2.35 1.75
C MET A 33 11.87 -3.37 1.14
N SER A 34 10.60 -2.99 0.99
CA SER A 34 9.58 -3.78 0.30
C SER A 34 8.83 -2.94 -0.73
N ARG A 35 8.64 -3.49 -1.94
CA ARG A 35 7.90 -2.85 -3.03
C ARG A 35 6.85 -3.80 -3.56
N ALA A 36 5.61 -3.33 -3.71
CA ALA A 36 4.51 -4.13 -4.24
C ALA A 36 3.62 -3.35 -5.20
N LEU A 37 3.26 -3.97 -6.32
CA LEU A 37 2.22 -3.53 -7.25
C LEU A 37 0.97 -4.39 -7.01
N ALA A 38 -0.08 -3.76 -6.50
CA ALA A 38 -1.33 -4.43 -6.16
C ALA A 38 -2.41 -4.08 -7.20
N VAL A 39 -2.37 -4.77 -8.33
CA VAL A 39 -3.34 -4.60 -9.42
C VAL A 39 -4.58 -5.43 -9.16
N GLN A 40 -5.74 -4.78 -9.11
CA GLN A 40 -7.06 -5.40 -8.98
C GLN A 40 -7.85 -5.18 -10.26
N ARG A 41 -8.29 -6.27 -10.88
CA ARG A 41 -9.08 -6.24 -12.12
C ARG A 41 -10.51 -6.70 -11.86
N GLN A 42 -11.48 -6.08 -12.55
CA GLN A 42 -12.86 -6.56 -12.56
C GLN A 42 -12.99 -7.95 -13.19
N LYS A 43 -12.20 -8.24 -14.24
CA LYS A 43 -12.08 -9.57 -14.85
C LYS A 43 -10.83 -10.28 -14.35
N LYS A 44 -10.94 -11.57 -14.02
CA LYS A 44 -9.83 -12.41 -13.54
C LYS A 44 -8.88 -12.81 -14.68
N VAL A 45 -8.11 -11.85 -15.19
CA VAL A 45 -7.08 -12.07 -16.22
C VAL A 45 -5.71 -11.77 -15.64
N PHE A 46 -4.75 -12.68 -15.80
CA PHE A 46 -3.38 -12.55 -15.32
C PHE A 46 -2.43 -12.64 -16.51
N TYR A 47 -1.65 -11.59 -16.74
CA TYR A 47 -0.77 -11.48 -17.92
C TYR A 47 0.66 -11.96 -17.65
N GLY A 48 0.99 -12.35 -16.41
CA GLY A 48 2.35 -12.73 -15.99
C GLY A 48 3.32 -11.56 -15.87
N ILE A 49 3.09 -10.48 -16.63
CA ILE A 49 3.79 -9.21 -16.55
C ILE A 49 2.75 -8.16 -16.13
N GLU A 50 2.61 -7.97 -14.81
CA GLU A 50 1.59 -7.09 -14.22
C GLU A 50 1.97 -5.59 -14.28
N GLY A 51 3.24 -5.27 -14.60
CA GLY A 51 3.77 -3.91 -14.72
C GLY A 51 5.19 -3.78 -14.17
N SER A 52 5.87 -2.69 -14.49
CA SER A 52 7.20 -2.36 -13.94
C SER A 52 7.08 -1.35 -12.81
N PHE A 53 7.94 -1.45 -11.80
CA PHE A 53 8.03 -0.41 -10.77
C PHE A 53 8.53 0.92 -11.33
N ASN A 54 9.30 0.90 -12.42
CA ASN A 54 9.84 2.12 -13.04
C ASN A 54 8.74 2.99 -13.67
N ASP A 55 7.57 2.42 -13.94
CA ASP A 55 6.44 3.12 -14.56
C ASP A 55 5.75 4.10 -13.58
N TYR A 56 6.11 4.05 -12.29
CA TYR A 56 5.44 4.82 -11.25
C TYR A 56 6.41 5.55 -10.34
N LEU A 57 6.25 6.89 -10.30
CA LEU A 57 7.09 7.79 -9.51
C LEU A 57 7.15 7.44 -8.02
N ILE A 58 6.08 6.84 -7.47
CA ILE A 58 6.06 6.40 -6.07
C ILE A 58 7.23 5.51 -5.70
N TYR A 59 7.84 4.76 -6.64
CA TYR A 59 8.99 3.88 -6.35
C TYR A 59 10.36 4.54 -6.53
N SER A 60 10.43 5.76 -7.06
CA SER A 60 11.66 6.52 -7.27
C SER A 60 11.73 7.82 -6.46
N GLU A 61 10.59 8.32 -5.97
CA GLU A 61 10.52 9.56 -5.20
C GLU A 61 11.29 9.43 -3.87
N PRO A 62 12.17 10.37 -3.49
CA PRO A 62 12.88 10.30 -2.21
C PRO A 62 11.92 10.52 -1.03
N ILE A 63 12.13 9.81 0.08
CA ILE A 63 11.45 10.11 1.34
C ILE A 63 12.14 11.31 1.97
N LEU A 64 11.42 12.43 2.07
CA LEU A 64 11.93 13.62 2.75
C LEU A 64 11.85 13.41 4.26
N LEU A 65 13.00 13.11 4.88
CA LEU A 65 13.13 13.12 6.34
C LEU A 65 13.63 14.52 6.75
N PRO A 66 12.96 15.20 7.69
CA PRO A 66 13.47 16.47 8.20
C PRO A 66 14.85 16.23 8.85
N PRO A 67 15.82 17.15 8.69
CA PRO A 67 17.08 17.06 9.40
C PRO A 67 16.81 17.11 10.91
N ILE A 68 17.56 16.32 11.67
CA ILE A 68 17.59 16.44 13.13
C ILE A 68 18.52 17.61 13.43
N GLU A 69 17.96 18.73 13.90
CA GLU A 69 18.73 19.94 14.19
C GLU A 69 19.09 20.04 15.68
N GLU A 70 18.35 19.33 16.53
CA GLU A 70 18.50 19.39 17.98
C GLU A 70 19.52 18.37 18.49
N GLU A 71 20.46 18.83 19.31
CA GLU A 71 21.37 17.95 20.04
C GLU A 71 20.68 17.43 21.30
N ILE A 72 19.97 16.31 21.18
CA ILE A 72 19.25 15.69 22.30
C ILE A 72 20.15 14.67 23.00
N THR A 73 20.47 14.92 24.26
CA THR A 73 21.14 13.93 25.12
C THR A 73 20.10 13.19 25.97
N CYS A 74 19.95 11.89 25.73
CA CYS A 74 19.08 11.02 26.51
C CYS A 74 19.90 10.14 27.45
N HIS A 75 19.47 10.05 28.72
CA HIS A 75 19.98 9.06 29.67
C HIS A 75 18.86 8.08 30.04
N PHE A 76 19.15 6.78 29.99
CA PHE A 76 18.19 5.73 30.28
C PHE A 76 18.65 4.87 31.45
N GLU A 77 17.88 4.87 32.54
CA GLU A 77 18.09 3.94 33.65
C GLU A 77 17.19 2.71 33.54
N ASN A 78 17.82 1.53 33.47
CA ASN A 78 17.13 0.24 33.47
C ASN A 78 17.17 -0.37 34.88
N LEU A 79 16.33 0.13 35.78
CA LEU A 79 16.24 -0.37 37.18
C LEU A 79 15.98 -1.89 37.24
N LYS A 80 15.24 -2.41 36.26
CA LYS A 80 15.01 -3.85 36.05
C LYS A 80 15.48 -4.19 34.63
N PRO A 81 16.73 -4.64 34.45
CA PRO A 81 17.32 -4.82 33.13
C PRO A 81 16.76 -6.04 32.39
N ILE A 82 16.09 -6.95 33.08
CA ILE A 82 15.56 -8.18 32.48
C ILE A 82 14.11 -7.96 32.06
N ILE A 83 13.86 -8.04 30.75
CA ILE A 83 12.52 -8.18 30.20
C ILE A 83 12.26 -9.68 30.04
N LYS A 84 11.51 -10.27 30.97
CA LYS A 84 11.18 -11.69 30.95
C LYS A 84 9.85 -11.91 30.23
N VAL A 85 9.88 -12.71 29.17
CA VAL A 85 8.68 -13.11 28.42
C VAL A 85 8.59 -14.63 28.43
N ASN A 86 7.41 -15.18 28.72
CA ASN A 86 7.24 -16.63 28.74
C ASN A 86 7.14 -17.19 27.32
N ASN A 87 6.19 -16.70 26.52
CA ASN A 87 5.94 -17.21 25.18
C ASN A 87 5.80 -16.07 24.18
N VAL A 88 6.53 -16.17 23.07
CA VAL A 88 6.34 -15.35 21.86
C VAL A 88 5.83 -16.30 20.77
N ASN A 89 4.62 -16.04 20.26
CA ASN A 89 4.03 -16.86 19.21
C ASN A 89 3.63 -15.95 18.05
N ILE A 90 4.31 -16.11 16.93
CA ILE A 90 4.17 -15.31 15.71
C ILE A 90 3.63 -16.21 14.61
N THR A 91 2.50 -15.82 14.03
CA THR A 91 1.87 -16.55 12.93
C THR A 91 2.68 -16.42 11.64
N GLY A 92 3.16 -15.22 11.32
CA GLY A 92 3.92 -14.99 10.12
C GLY A 92 4.74 -13.70 10.18
N VAL A 93 5.94 -13.76 9.60
CA VAL A 93 6.81 -12.62 9.34
C VAL A 93 7.05 -12.61 7.83
N SER A 94 6.72 -11.50 7.18
CA SER A 94 6.73 -11.37 5.72
C SER A 94 7.15 -9.99 5.24
N ALA A 95 7.63 -9.91 4.00
CA ALA A 95 7.88 -8.68 3.24
C ALA A 95 8.99 -7.81 3.83
N ALA A 96 10.22 -8.34 3.83
CA ALA A 96 11.42 -7.68 4.35
C ALA A 96 11.24 -7.17 5.79
N SER A 97 10.65 -7.99 6.66
CA SER A 97 10.40 -7.63 8.06
C SER A 97 11.33 -8.35 9.04
N LEU A 98 11.52 -7.77 10.21
CA LEU A 98 12.36 -8.29 11.29
C LEU A 98 11.51 -8.69 12.49
N LEU A 99 11.64 -9.94 12.91
CA LEU A 99 11.29 -10.39 14.25
C LEU A 99 12.60 -10.48 15.03
N GLN A 100 12.78 -9.66 16.08
CA GLN A 100 14.00 -9.67 16.88
C GLN A 100 13.72 -9.89 18.36
N ILE A 101 14.50 -10.76 18.99
CA ILE A 101 14.60 -10.92 20.44
C ILE A 101 15.97 -10.39 20.88
N GLY A 102 16.01 -9.12 21.28
CA GLY A 102 17.23 -8.42 21.68
C GLY A 102 17.07 -6.93 21.44
N ASN A 103 18.17 -6.23 21.14
CA ASN A 103 18.21 -4.79 20.91
C ASN A 103 18.65 -4.46 19.47
N CYS A 104 17.95 -3.52 18.81
CA CYS A 104 18.41 -2.93 17.56
C CYS A 104 18.75 -1.46 17.77
N ARG A 105 20.01 -1.06 17.55
CA ARG A 105 20.43 0.33 17.72
C ARG A 105 19.85 1.26 16.64
N HIS A 106 19.94 0.85 15.39
CA HIS A 106 19.46 1.62 14.25
C HIS A 106 18.57 0.74 13.37
N LEU A 107 17.36 1.22 13.09
CA LEU A 107 16.40 0.53 12.24
C LEU A 107 15.88 1.51 11.19
N TYR A 108 15.99 1.12 9.92
CA TYR A 108 15.38 1.81 8.80
C TYR A 108 14.56 0.82 7.98
N ALA A 109 13.27 1.07 7.84
CA ALA A 109 12.38 0.21 7.07
C ALA A 109 11.52 1.05 6.15
N GLU A 110 11.46 0.65 4.88
CA GLU A 110 10.72 1.35 3.83
C GLU A 110 9.79 0.39 3.10
N VAL A 111 8.53 0.81 2.93
CA VAL A 111 7.52 0.04 2.18
C VAL A 111 6.83 0.96 1.19
N ARG A 112 6.79 0.54 -0.07
CA ARG A 112 6.10 1.27 -1.15
C ARG A 112 5.10 0.35 -1.84
N ILE A 113 3.82 0.70 -1.77
CA ILE A 113 2.74 -0.10 -2.35
C ILE A 113 1.89 0.80 -3.24
N LYS A 114 1.69 0.38 -4.50
CA LYS A 114 0.76 1.05 -5.41
C LYS A 114 -0.43 0.14 -5.70
N HIS A 115 -1.61 0.59 -5.31
CA HIS A 115 -2.87 -0.06 -5.65
C HIS A 115 -3.41 0.51 -6.96
N ILE A 116 -3.80 -0.37 -7.88
CA ILE A 116 -4.39 0.00 -9.17
C ILE A 116 -5.68 -0.78 -9.34
N ARG A 117 -6.79 -0.09 -9.58
CA ARG A 117 -8.08 -0.73 -9.87
C ARG A 117 -8.44 -0.54 -11.34
N GLN A 118 -8.60 -1.64 -12.05
CA GLN A 118 -9.03 -1.68 -13.45
C GLN A 118 -10.52 -2.06 -13.47
N LEU A 119 -11.35 -1.09 -13.83
CA LEU A 119 -12.80 -1.24 -14.00
C LEU A 119 -13.14 -1.31 -15.48
N ASP A 120 -14.10 -2.14 -15.84
CA ASP A 120 -14.66 -2.12 -17.19
C ASP A 120 -15.45 -0.83 -17.37
N ALA A 121 -15.43 -0.26 -18.59
CA ALA A 121 -16.27 0.87 -18.92
C ALA A 121 -17.75 0.51 -18.68
N PRO A 122 -18.58 1.45 -18.22
CA PRO A 122 -20.01 1.22 -18.15
C PRO A 122 -20.51 0.81 -19.53
N LYS A 123 -21.26 -0.30 -19.62
CA LYS A 123 -21.99 -0.63 -20.85
C LYS A 123 -22.94 0.54 -21.09
N ALA A 124 -22.69 1.34 -22.13
CA ALA A 124 -23.71 2.20 -22.66
C ALA A 124 -24.89 1.29 -23.03
N THR A 125 -26.00 1.41 -22.33
CA THR A 125 -27.28 0.92 -22.84
C THR A 125 -27.40 1.56 -24.22
N SER A 126 -27.44 0.74 -25.27
CA SER A 126 -27.79 1.23 -26.60
C SER A 126 -29.13 1.94 -26.44
N THR A 127 -29.12 3.27 -26.45
CA THR A 127 -30.34 4.05 -26.63
C THR A 127 -30.87 3.61 -27.99
N GLU A 128 -31.82 2.68 -28.00
CA GLU A 128 -32.60 2.40 -29.19
C GLU A 128 -33.13 3.74 -29.68
N ASN A 129 -32.89 4.01 -30.96
CA ASN A 129 -33.17 5.26 -31.63
C ASN A 129 -34.67 5.59 -31.57
N ASN A 130 -35.16 6.18 -30.49
CA ASN A 130 -36.45 6.88 -30.47
C ASN A 130 -36.27 8.28 -31.06
N MET A 131 -35.86 8.33 -32.33
CA MET A 131 -35.95 9.53 -33.14
C MET A 131 -37.42 9.69 -33.53
N ILE A 132 -38.16 10.57 -32.84
CA ILE A 132 -39.46 11.03 -33.33
C ILE A 132 -39.16 11.96 -34.51
N GLN A 133 -39.53 11.56 -35.73
CA GLN A 133 -39.55 12.47 -36.87
C GLN A 133 -40.56 13.58 -36.58
N LEU A 134 -40.08 14.82 -36.43
CA LEU A 134 -40.93 15.99 -36.43
C LEU A 134 -41.43 16.20 -37.86
N GLU A 135 -42.72 15.95 -38.10
CA GLU A 135 -43.37 16.33 -39.35
C GLU A 135 -43.30 17.86 -39.51
N ALA A 136 -42.93 18.32 -40.70
CA ALA A 136 -42.88 19.75 -41.01
C ALA A 136 -44.28 20.36 -40.86
N PRO A 137 -44.40 21.63 -40.42
CA PRO A 137 -45.71 22.27 -40.26
C PRO A 137 -46.42 22.31 -41.61
N ASN A 138 -47.66 21.81 -41.67
CA ASN A 138 -48.52 21.97 -42.84
C ASN A 138 -48.71 23.47 -43.14
N GLU A 139 -48.27 23.93 -44.30
CA GLU A 139 -48.59 25.26 -44.81
C GLU A 139 -50.10 25.34 -45.05
N ILE A 140 -50.79 26.16 -44.26
CA ILE A 140 -52.20 26.48 -44.48
C ILE A 140 -52.25 27.45 -45.67
N PRO A 141 -52.99 27.16 -46.76
CA PRO A 141 -53.14 28.11 -47.85
C PRO A 141 -53.92 29.33 -47.38
N PHE A 142 -53.32 30.52 -47.48
CA PHE A 142 -54.02 31.79 -47.25
C PHE A 142 -54.83 32.14 -48.51
N ASP A 143 -56.14 31.97 -48.44
CA ASP A 143 -57.06 32.33 -49.52
C ASP A 143 -57.27 33.86 -49.54
N VAL A 144 -56.93 34.51 -50.65
CA VAL A 144 -56.94 35.98 -50.80
C VAL A 144 -58.22 36.48 -51.47
N SER A 145 -59.28 35.67 -51.56
CA SER A 145 -60.45 36.02 -52.37
C SER A 145 -61.44 37.02 -51.76
N ASN A 146 -61.24 37.52 -50.53
CA ASN A 146 -62.22 38.38 -49.84
C ASN A 146 -61.67 39.74 -49.38
N VAL A 147 -61.02 40.47 -50.30
CA VAL A 147 -60.83 41.92 -50.14
C VAL A 147 -61.35 42.62 -51.39
N THR A 148 -62.59 43.09 -51.32
CA THR A 148 -63.17 44.14 -52.15
C THR A 148 -63.98 45.05 -51.25
#